data_AF-A0A8J7Q0A6-F1
#
_entry.id   AF-A0A8J7Q0A6-F1
#
_cell.length_a   1.000
_cell.length_b   1.000
_cell.length_c   1.000
_cell.angle_alpha   90.00
_cell.angle_beta   90.00
_cell.angle_gamma   90.00
#
_symmetry.space_group_name_H-M   'P 1'
#
loop_
_entity.id
_entity.type
_entity.pdbx_description
1 polymer ?
#
loop_
_entity_poly.entity_id
_entity_poly.type
_entity_poly.pdbx_seq_one_letter_code
_entity_poly.pdbx_strand_id
1 'polypeptide(L)'
;MAVSGIQDWPRRLREIRKDLGFKLLSGVTVKEMEDQGELDPQSPFIGMKPEQYVLMEIEPDREAAYRYNLAKEIRQSNQSVQNKILAYLRQNVGRKVSGEELRYVSRDKTEWARRTRELRTEQGWPVVTRYSGAPKLEVGTYLLEMDRQSPVHDRRIPDPVRRAVLRRDKYECQDCHWHIEEWNKADPRILELHHIQHHVDGGRNTANNLLTLCNVCHDSRHRDSKP
;
A
#
# COMPACT_ATOMS: atom_id res chain seq x y z
N MET A 1 8.78 13.34 40.49
CA MET A 1 7.34 13.51 40.17
C MET A 1 6.99 12.49 39.09
N ALA A 2 6.47 11.33 39.50
CA ALA A 2 5.95 10.35 38.56
C ALA A 2 4.56 10.79 38.12
N VAL A 3 4.41 11.18 36.86
CA VAL A 3 3.10 11.42 36.26
C VAL A 3 2.44 10.04 36.12
N SER A 4 1.60 9.67 37.10
CA SER A 4 0.63 8.56 37.10
C SER A 4 1.10 7.23 36.48
N GLY A 5 1.08 6.13 37.25
CA GLY A 5 1.30 4.79 36.68
C GLY A 5 0.33 4.51 35.52
N ILE A 6 0.81 4.60 34.28
CA ILE A 6 -0.03 4.57 33.07
C ILE A 6 -0.38 3.12 32.71
N GLN A 7 -1.18 2.44 33.54
CA GLN A 7 -1.80 1.18 33.14
C GLN A 7 -2.73 1.34 31.92
N ASP A 8 -3.13 2.57 31.61
CA ASP A 8 -4.11 2.93 30.58
C ASP A 8 -3.50 3.45 29.26
N TRP A 9 -2.19 3.25 29.09
CA TRP A 9 -1.42 3.75 27.95
C TRP A 9 -1.97 3.25 26.60
N PRO A 10 -2.35 1.97 26.45
CA PRO A 10 -2.95 1.48 25.20
C PRO A 10 -4.27 2.18 24.83
N ARG A 11 -5.07 2.61 25.82
CA ARG A 11 -6.30 3.37 25.54
C ARG A 11 -5.96 4.76 25.05
N ARG A 12 -5.07 5.48 25.72
CA ARG A 12 -4.65 6.83 25.31
C ARG A 12 -4.08 6.86 23.90
N LEU A 13 -3.27 5.87 23.53
CA LEU A 13 -2.77 5.74 22.16
C LEU A 13 -3.87 5.49 21.12
N ARG A 14 -4.95 4.78 21.49
CA ARG A 14 -6.11 4.62 20.61
C ARG A 14 -6.87 5.93 20.49
N GLU A 15 -7.08 6.68 21.56
CA GLU A 15 -7.72 7.99 21.55
C GLU A 15 -6.96 8.98 20.67
N ILE A 16 -5.63 9.02 20.79
CA ILE A 16 -4.77 9.88 19.95
C ILE A 16 -4.94 9.56 18.46
N ARG A 17 -5.01 8.28 18.09
CA ARG A 17 -5.19 7.85 16.70
C ARG A 17 -6.62 8.07 16.18
N LYS A 18 -7.61 7.70 16.99
CA LYS A 18 -9.02 7.66 16.59
C LYS A 18 -9.72 8.99 16.76
N ASP A 19 -9.65 9.55 17.97
CA ASP A 19 -10.46 10.69 18.37
C ASP A 19 -9.75 11.99 18.00
N LEU A 20 -8.42 12.01 18.10
CA LEU A 20 -7.60 13.17 17.74
C LEU A 20 -7.00 13.08 16.33
N GLY A 21 -7.04 11.92 15.68
CA GLY A 21 -6.63 11.76 14.28
C GLY A 21 -5.11 11.80 14.03
N PHE A 22 -4.27 11.69 15.06
CA PHE A 22 -2.83 11.71 14.86
C PHE A 22 -2.31 10.38 14.34
N LYS A 23 -1.50 10.43 13.28
CA LYS A 23 -0.83 9.26 12.73
C LYS A 23 0.38 8.92 13.58
N LEU A 24 0.29 7.81 14.31
CA LEU A 24 1.39 7.23 15.06
C LEU A 24 1.90 5.98 14.36
N LEU A 25 3.19 5.73 14.46
CA LEU A 25 3.81 4.47 14.04
C LEU A 25 4.45 3.81 15.25
N SER A 26 4.00 2.61 15.60
CA SER A 26 4.55 1.84 16.73
C SER A 26 5.75 0.99 16.31
N GLY A 27 6.65 0.71 17.25
CA GLY A 27 7.79 -0.18 17.01
C GLY A 27 7.36 -1.61 16.63
N VAL A 28 6.19 -2.06 17.07
CA VAL A 28 5.61 -3.35 16.64
C VAL A 28 5.31 -3.33 15.14
N THR A 29 4.59 -2.31 14.66
CA THR A 29 4.26 -2.15 13.24
C THR A 29 5.52 -1.98 12.41
N VAL A 30 6.51 -1.23 12.90
CA VAL A 30 7.81 -1.06 12.23
C VAL A 30 8.52 -2.41 12.06
N LYS A 31 8.58 -3.23 13.12
CA LYS A 31 9.19 -4.56 13.05
C LYS A 31 8.49 -5.46 12.03
N GLU A 32 7.16 -5.49 12.06
CA GLU A 32 6.36 -6.28 11.13
C GLU A 32 6.52 -5.81 9.67
N MET A 33 6.73 -4.50 9.43
CA MET A 33 7.03 -3.94 8.11
C MET A 33 8.47 -4.26 7.65
N GLU A 34 9.45 -4.14 8.55
CA GLU A 34 10.86 -4.47 8.31
C GLU A 34 10.98 -5.91 7.82
N ASP A 35 10.31 -6.85 8.49
CA ASP A 35 10.33 -8.28 8.14
C ASP A 35 9.76 -8.57 6.74
N GLN A 36 9.04 -7.60 6.14
CA GLN A 36 8.50 -7.69 4.78
C GLN A 36 9.25 -6.84 3.75
N GLY A 37 10.34 -6.17 4.15
CA GLY A 37 11.11 -5.28 3.27
C GLY A 37 10.34 -4.00 2.90
N GLU A 38 9.36 -3.59 3.69
CA GLU A 38 8.58 -2.36 3.50
C GLU A 38 9.24 -1.14 4.19
N LEU A 39 10.53 -1.24 4.52
CA LEU A 39 11.35 -0.17 5.08
C LEU A 39 12.72 -0.13 4.40
N ASP A 40 13.29 1.08 4.28
CA ASP A 40 14.68 1.25 3.88
C ASP A 40 15.61 0.73 5.00
N PRO A 41 16.68 -0.02 4.70
CA PRO A 41 17.65 -0.44 5.71
C PRO A 41 18.31 0.72 6.49
N GLN A 42 18.33 1.94 5.92
CA GLN A 42 18.82 3.16 6.54
C GLN A 42 17.70 4.02 7.15
N SER A 43 16.48 3.50 7.21
CA SER A 43 15.34 4.20 7.81
C SER A 43 15.61 4.48 9.30
N PRO A 44 15.32 5.70 9.81
CA PRO A 44 15.51 6.03 11.23
C PRO A 44 14.59 5.23 12.15
N PHE A 45 13.62 4.50 11.60
CA PHE A 45 12.71 3.64 12.36
C PHE A 45 13.29 2.24 12.63
N ILE A 46 14.36 1.83 11.92
CA ILE A 46 14.95 0.50 12.11
C ILE A 46 15.44 0.34 13.56
N GLY A 47 15.12 -0.82 14.15
CA GLY A 47 15.46 -1.12 15.54
C GLY A 47 14.58 -0.46 16.61
N MET A 48 13.47 0.19 16.22
CA MET A 48 12.48 0.66 17.19
C MET A 48 11.97 -0.49 18.08
N LYS A 49 11.99 -0.27 19.39
CA LYS A 49 11.45 -1.20 20.39
C LYS A 49 9.91 -1.22 20.33
N PRO A 50 9.24 -2.34 20.66
CA PRO A 50 7.78 -2.46 20.65
C PRO A 50 7.02 -1.34 21.38
N GLU A 51 7.59 -0.79 22.47
CA GLU A 51 6.99 0.25 23.30
C GLU A 51 7.22 1.67 22.77
N GLN A 52 8.02 1.83 21.71
CA GLN A 52 8.29 3.12 21.09
C GLN A 52 7.22 3.49 20.06
N TYR A 53 6.90 4.78 20.01
CA TYR A 53 5.93 5.34 19.08
C TYR A 53 6.53 6.61 18.48
N VAL A 54 6.30 6.82 17.19
CA VAL A 54 6.70 8.03 16.49
C VAL A 54 5.45 8.71 15.94
N LEU A 55 5.37 10.02 16.14
CA LEU A 55 4.39 10.87 15.48
C LEU A 55 4.83 11.11 14.04
N MET A 56 4.04 10.61 13.08
CA MET A 56 4.37 10.68 11.66
C MET A 56 3.99 12.02 11.04
N GLU A 57 2.89 12.61 11.50
CA GLU A 57 2.37 13.89 11.03
C GLU A 57 1.89 14.70 12.23
N ILE A 58 2.24 15.99 12.26
CA ILE A 58 1.80 16.94 13.30
C ILE A 58 0.37 17.44 13.07
N GLU A 59 -0.14 17.30 11.84
CA GLU A 59 -1.50 17.68 11.50
C GLU A 59 -2.45 16.49 11.69
N PRO A 60 -3.56 16.66 12.43
CA PRO A 60 -4.51 15.58 12.65
C PRO A 60 -5.33 15.29 11.40
N ASP A 61 -5.55 14.01 11.15
CA ASP A 61 -6.44 13.54 10.11
C ASP A 61 -7.90 13.66 10.55
N ARG A 62 -8.62 14.62 9.96
CA ARG A 62 -10.02 14.91 10.27
C ARG A 62 -10.97 13.76 9.95
N GLU A 63 -10.56 12.84 9.07
CA GLU A 63 -11.35 11.67 8.68
C GLU A 63 -11.01 10.41 9.50
N ALA A 64 -10.05 10.47 10.43
CA ALA A 64 -9.61 9.33 11.20
C ALA A 64 -10.75 8.65 11.99
N ALA A 65 -11.65 9.44 12.59
CA ALA A 65 -12.79 8.89 13.33
C ALA A 65 -13.76 8.13 12.41
N TYR A 66 -14.01 8.65 11.20
CA TYR A 66 -14.83 7.96 10.19
C TYR A 66 -14.16 6.65 9.75
N ARG A 67 -12.88 6.70 9.39
CA ARG A 67 -12.13 5.51 8.97
C ARG A 67 -11.99 4.48 10.08
N TYR A 68 -11.92 4.90 11.34
CA TYR A 68 -11.90 3.99 12.47
C TYR A 68 -13.21 3.19 12.60
N ASN A 69 -14.37 3.83 12.42
CA ASN A 69 -15.65 3.14 12.48
C ASN A 69 -15.78 2.09 11.37
N LEU A 70 -15.38 2.46 10.15
CA LEU A 70 -15.26 1.54 9.02
C LEU A 70 -14.30 0.37 9.33
N ALA A 71 -13.12 0.67 9.89
CA ALA A 71 -12.14 -0.34 10.27
C ALA A 71 -12.69 -1.31 11.32
N LYS A 72 -13.47 -0.81 12.29
CA LYS A 72 -14.11 -1.61 13.35
C LYS A 72 -15.11 -2.61 12.76
N GLU A 73 -15.96 -2.17 11.82
CA GLU A 73 -16.92 -3.03 11.12
C GLU A 73 -16.19 -4.16 10.37
N ILE A 74 -15.20 -3.81 9.55
CA ILE A 74 -14.44 -4.77 8.75
C ILE A 74 -13.64 -5.73 9.65
N ARG A 75 -13.06 -5.25 10.76
CA ARG A 75 -12.35 -6.08 11.75
C ARG A 75 -13.27 -7.17 12.32
N GLN A 76 -14.55 -6.87 12.51
CA GLN A 76 -15.55 -7.79 13.07
C GLN A 76 -16.07 -8.82 12.07
N SER A 77 -15.96 -8.56 10.76
CA SER A 77 -16.39 -9.51 9.72
C SER A 77 -15.70 -10.89 9.81
N ASN A 78 -16.32 -11.90 9.20
CA ASN A 78 -15.83 -13.29 9.15
C ASN A 78 -14.88 -13.56 7.95
N GLN A 79 -14.22 -12.52 7.43
CA GLN A 79 -13.30 -12.63 6.30
C GLN A 79 -11.87 -13.01 6.75
N SER A 80 -11.07 -13.53 5.81
CA SER A 80 -9.62 -13.73 6.00
C SER A 80 -8.90 -12.39 6.23
N VAL A 81 -7.70 -12.42 6.81
CA VAL A 81 -6.89 -11.21 7.04
C VAL A 81 -6.69 -10.41 5.76
N GLN A 82 -6.29 -11.08 4.67
CA GLN A 82 -6.09 -10.44 3.37
C GLN A 82 -7.37 -9.80 2.83
N ASN A 83 -8.52 -10.48 2.95
CA ASN A 83 -9.80 -9.95 2.48
C ASN A 83 -10.28 -8.76 3.31
N LYS A 84 -9.99 -8.72 4.62
CA LYS A 84 -10.26 -7.55 5.47
C LYS A 84 -9.42 -6.35 5.06
N ILE A 85 -8.12 -6.56 4.84
CA ILE A 85 -7.21 -5.51 4.36
C ILE A 85 -7.70 -4.97 3.02
N LEU A 86 -8.01 -5.85 2.07
CA LEU A 86 -8.53 -5.46 0.76
C LEU A 86 -9.85 -4.69 0.88
N ALA A 87 -10.80 -5.19 1.67
CA ALA A 87 -12.08 -4.52 1.89
C ALA A 87 -11.88 -3.10 2.44
N TYR A 88 -10.97 -2.94 3.38
CA TYR A 88 -10.67 -1.64 3.96
C TYR A 88 -9.99 -0.69 2.95
N LEU A 89 -9.04 -1.18 2.16
CA LEU A 89 -8.39 -0.40 1.10
C LEU A 89 -9.40 0.04 0.02
N ARG A 90 -10.31 -0.85 -0.40
CA ARG A 90 -11.34 -0.54 -1.40
C ARG A 90 -12.34 0.53 -0.93
N GLN A 91 -12.58 0.61 0.37
CA GLN A 91 -13.40 1.67 0.97
C GLN A 91 -12.62 3.00 1.16
N ASN A 92 -11.31 2.99 0.89
CA ASN A 92 -10.40 4.13 1.02
C ASN A 92 -9.58 4.36 -0.27
N VAL A 93 -10.15 4.07 -1.44
CA VAL A 93 -9.48 4.31 -2.74
C VAL A 93 -9.07 5.77 -2.86
N GLY A 94 -7.81 6.00 -3.25
CA GLY A 94 -7.24 7.34 -3.36
C GLY A 94 -6.94 8.02 -2.01
N ARG A 95 -7.19 7.37 -0.87
CA ARG A 95 -6.91 7.91 0.47
C ARG A 95 -5.71 7.20 1.10
N LYS A 96 -4.86 7.98 1.76
CA LYS A 96 -3.73 7.46 2.55
C LYS A 96 -4.26 6.72 3.77
N VAL A 97 -3.84 5.47 3.96
CA VAL A 97 -4.12 4.68 5.18
C VAL A 97 -2.81 4.23 5.81
N SER A 98 -2.77 4.15 7.13
CA SER A 98 -1.58 3.77 7.89
C SER A 98 -1.45 2.26 8.08
N GLY A 99 -0.22 1.78 8.28
CA GLY A 99 0.05 0.40 8.70
C GLY A 99 -0.64 0.05 10.02
N GLU A 100 -0.79 1.01 10.94
CA GLU A 100 -1.57 0.84 12.17
C GLU A 100 -3.05 0.55 11.89
N GLU A 101 -3.66 1.22 10.91
CA GLU A 101 -5.04 0.95 10.49
C GLU A 101 -5.17 -0.46 9.89
N LEU A 102 -4.24 -0.85 9.02
CA LEU A 102 -4.24 -2.19 8.41
C LEU A 102 -4.02 -3.30 9.45
N ARG A 103 -3.11 -3.08 10.39
CA ARG A 103 -2.87 -3.97 11.53
C ARG A 103 -4.10 -4.11 12.42
N TYR A 104 -4.77 -2.98 12.72
CA TYR A 104 -6.01 -2.97 13.47
C TYR A 104 -7.14 -3.74 12.74
N VAL A 105 -7.35 -3.48 11.45
CA VAL A 105 -8.36 -4.20 10.65
C VAL A 105 -8.08 -5.72 10.65
N SER A 106 -6.81 -6.09 10.69
CA SER A 106 -6.32 -7.48 10.70
C SER A 106 -6.40 -8.17 12.06
N ARG A 107 -7.10 -7.60 13.05
CA ARG A 107 -7.13 -8.13 14.44
C ARG A 107 -5.74 -8.24 15.07
N ASP A 108 -4.85 -7.30 14.75
CA ASP A 108 -3.49 -7.21 15.26
C ASP A 108 -2.64 -8.46 14.96
N LYS A 109 -3.00 -9.20 13.89
CA LYS A 109 -2.24 -10.36 13.41
C LYS A 109 -0.96 -9.90 12.74
N THR A 110 0.17 -10.47 13.14
CA THR A 110 1.51 -10.15 12.61
C THR A 110 1.63 -10.35 11.10
N GLU A 111 0.83 -11.23 10.50
CA GLU A 111 0.84 -11.48 9.04
C GLU A 111 0.24 -10.33 8.20
N TRP A 112 -0.34 -9.29 8.81
CA TRP A 112 -0.99 -8.20 8.08
C TRP A 112 -0.07 -7.56 7.02
N ALA A 113 1.20 -7.34 7.36
CA ALA A 113 2.18 -6.70 6.48
C ALA A 113 2.43 -7.57 5.24
N ARG A 114 2.63 -8.87 5.46
CA ARG A 114 2.80 -9.86 4.38
C ARG A 114 1.55 -9.92 3.51
N ARG A 115 0.36 -10.02 4.11
CA ARG A 115 -0.92 -10.07 3.37
C ARG A 115 -1.18 -8.82 2.55
N THR A 116 -0.77 -7.65 3.05
CA THR A 116 -0.85 -6.38 2.31
C THR A 116 0.10 -6.39 1.11
N ARG A 117 1.35 -6.84 1.30
CA ARG A 117 2.31 -6.99 0.19
C ARG A 117 1.80 -7.97 -0.88
N GLU A 118 1.22 -9.10 -0.49
CA GLU A 118 0.64 -10.10 -1.41
C GLU A 118 -0.47 -9.52 -2.29
N LEU A 119 -1.28 -8.57 -1.79
CA LEU A 119 -2.29 -7.90 -2.61
C LEU A 119 -1.65 -7.25 -3.84
N ARG A 120 -0.48 -6.65 -3.64
CA ARG A 120 0.28 -5.93 -4.67
C ARG A 120 1.12 -6.87 -5.55
N THR A 121 1.87 -7.78 -4.93
CA THR A 121 2.83 -8.63 -5.65
C THR A 121 2.16 -9.82 -6.32
N GLU A 122 1.18 -10.45 -5.68
CA GLU A 122 0.60 -11.72 -6.16
C GLU A 122 -0.80 -11.55 -6.73
N GLN A 123 -1.60 -10.67 -6.13
CA GLN A 123 -3.00 -10.48 -6.53
C GLN A 123 -3.19 -9.34 -7.55
N GLY A 124 -2.17 -8.51 -7.79
CA GLY A 124 -2.22 -7.45 -8.80
C GLY A 124 -3.14 -6.27 -8.42
N TRP A 125 -3.35 -5.99 -7.14
CA TRP A 125 -3.99 -4.76 -6.71
C TRP A 125 -2.99 -3.59 -6.76
N PRO A 126 -3.38 -2.39 -7.24
CA PRO A 126 -2.54 -1.20 -7.29
C PRO A 126 -2.46 -0.54 -5.91
N VAL A 127 -2.05 -1.33 -4.92
CA VAL A 127 -1.62 -0.82 -3.63
C VAL A 127 -0.23 -0.25 -3.85
N VAL A 128 0.07 0.92 -3.32
CA VAL A 128 1.39 1.53 -3.37
C VAL A 128 1.81 2.01 -1.99
N THR A 129 3.11 1.97 -1.79
CA THR A 129 3.85 2.41 -0.60
C THR A 129 5.04 3.23 -1.09
N ARG A 130 5.71 3.90 -0.15
CA ARG A 130 6.97 4.60 -0.43
C ARG A 130 7.97 3.74 -1.21
N TYR A 131 8.04 2.44 -0.87
CA TYR A 131 9.06 1.52 -1.38
C TYR A 131 8.59 0.63 -2.53
N SER A 132 7.34 0.73 -2.96
CA SER A 132 6.79 -0.11 -4.04
C SER A 132 6.48 0.64 -5.33
N GLY A 133 6.62 1.97 -5.35
CA GLY A 133 6.40 2.76 -6.56
C GLY A 133 6.07 4.23 -6.33
N ALA A 134 5.69 4.62 -5.11
CA ALA A 134 5.23 5.97 -4.80
C ALA A 134 6.18 6.69 -3.80
N PRO A 135 7.38 7.16 -4.23
CA PRO A 135 8.42 7.67 -3.33
C PRO A 135 8.02 8.93 -2.54
N LYS A 136 6.94 9.62 -2.93
CA LYS A 136 6.39 10.78 -2.22
C LYS A 136 5.54 10.40 -1.00
N LEU A 137 5.15 9.12 -0.85
CA LEU A 137 4.40 8.67 0.34
C LEU A 137 5.29 8.61 1.58
N GLU A 138 4.67 8.87 2.73
CA GLU A 138 5.28 8.73 4.04
C GLU A 138 5.54 7.25 4.37
N VAL A 139 6.53 6.98 5.21
CA VAL A 139 6.79 5.61 5.69
C VAL A 139 5.59 5.12 6.49
N GLY A 140 5.23 3.84 6.32
CA GLY A 140 4.06 3.25 7.00
C GLY A 140 2.72 3.68 6.42
N THR A 141 2.71 4.38 5.27
CA THR A 141 1.51 4.75 4.54
C THR A 141 1.31 3.86 3.32
N TYR A 142 0.06 3.44 3.13
CA TYR A 142 -0.44 2.63 2.04
C TYR A 142 -1.54 3.41 1.30
N LEU A 143 -1.62 3.25 -0.01
CA LEU A 143 -2.61 3.88 -0.87
C LEU A 143 -3.09 2.86 -1.89
N LEU A 144 -4.40 2.68 -2.04
CA LEU A 144 -4.96 1.96 -3.20
C LEU A 144 -5.26 3.01 -4.28
N GLU A 145 -4.52 3.01 -5.38
CA GLU A 145 -4.63 4.05 -6.41
C GLU A 145 -5.97 3.97 -7.17
N MET A 146 -6.45 2.75 -7.41
CA MET A 146 -7.71 2.50 -8.11
C MET A 146 -8.35 1.19 -7.61
N ASP A 147 -9.69 1.12 -7.57
CA ASP A 147 -10.41 -0.14 -7.31
C ASP A 147 -10.42 -1.05 -8.55
N ARG A 148 -9.24 -1.53 -8.93
CA ARG A 148 -9.02 -2.29 -10.16
C ARG A 148 -7.93 -3.32 -9.93
N GLN A 149 -8.27 -4.59 -10.13
CA GLN A 149 -7.29 -5.69 -10.03
C GLN A 149 -6.71 -5.99 -11.42
N SER A 150 -5.39 -6.13 -11.53
CA SER A 150 -4.74 -6.50 -12.79
C SER A 150 -5.19 -7.89 -13.29
N PRO A 151 -5.21 -8.13 -14.61
CA PRO A 151 -5.44 -9.46 -15.19
C PRO A 151 -4.48 -10.51 -14.64
N VAL A 152 -4.90 -11.78 -14.61
CA VAL A 152 -4.12 -12.86 -13.96
C VAL A 152 -2.71 -13.00 -14.54
N HIS A 153 -2.54 -12.81 -15.85
CA HIS A 153 -1.26 -12.90 -16.54
C HIS A 153 -0.32 -11.72 -16.30
N ASP A 154 -0.78 -10.62 -15.71
CA ASP A 154 0.04 -9.46 -15.32
C ASP A 154 0.35 -9.38 -13.82
N ARG A 155 0.04 -10.45 -13.09
CA ARG A 155 0.33 -10.55 -11.65
C ARG A 155 1.72 -11.13 -11.41
N ARG A 156 2.11 -11.22 -10.14
CA ARG A 156 3.35 -11.88 -9.67
C ARG A 156 4.63 -11.13 -10.02
N ILE A 157 4.56 -9.79 -10.10
CA ILE A 157 5.72 -8.93 -10.34
C ILE A 157 6.35 -8.50 -9.00
N PRO A 158 7.62 -8.87 -8.72
CA PRO A 158 8.32 -8.45 -7.51
C PRO A 158 8.57 -6.94 -7.46
N ASP A 159 8.57 -6.35 -6.26
CA ASP A 159 8.76 -4.90 -6.07
C ASP A 159 10.08 -4.36 -6.60
N PRO A 160 11.23 -5.06 -6.43
CA PRO A 160 12.48 -4.60 -7.01
C PRO A 160 12.38 -4.47 -8.53
N VAL A 161 11.71 -5.42 -9.19
CA VAL A 161 11.46 -5.39 -10.64
C VAL A 161 10.50 -4.26 -10.98
N ARG A 162 9.38 -4.13 -10.26
CA ARG A 162 8.41 -3.06 -10.48
C ARG A 162 9.07 -1.67 -10.39
N ARG A 163 9.83 -1.42 -9.33
CA ARG A 163 10.57 -0.17 -9.15
C ARG A 163 11.58 0.08 -10.26
N ALA A 164 12.32 -0.95 -10.68
CA ALA A 164 13.30 -0.83 -11.74
C ALA A 164 12.65 -0.42 -13.06
N VAL A 165 11.51 -1.03 -13.41
CA VAL A 165 10.74 -0.72 -14.62
C VAL A 165 10.15 0.68 -14.57
N LEU A 166 9.46 1.05 -13.48
CA LEU A 166 8.90 2.40 -13.31
C LEU A 166 9.97 3.50 -13.40
N ARG A 167 11.15 3.28 -12.79
CA ARG A 167 12.27 4.23 -12.88
C ARG A 167 12.88 4.30 -14.28
N ARG A 168 13.07 3.15 -14.94
CA ARG A 168 13.56 3.08 -16.33
C ARG A 168 12.65 3.88 -17.25
N ASP A 169 11.34 3.70 -17.09
CA ASP A 169 10.29 4.32 -17.90
C ASP A 169 9.93 5.73 -17.42
N LYS A 170 10.71 6.29 -16.48
CA LYS A 170 10.53 7.65 -15.92
C LYS A 170 9.12 7.92 -15.41
N TYR A 171 8.44 6.90 -14.87
CA TYR A 171 7.07 7.01 -14.38
C TYR A 171 6.09 7.52 -15.45
N GLU A 172 6.31 7.10 -16.69
CA GLU A 172 5.57 7.52 -17.87
C GLU A 172 5.02 6.32 -18.63
N CYS A 173 3.81 6.44 -19.16
CA CYS A 173 3.23 5.46 -20.07
C CYS A 173 4.06 5.39 -21.35
N GLN A 174 4.54 4.20 -21.70
CA GLN A 174 5.39 4.02 -22.89
C GLN A 174 4.63 4.03 -24.22
N ASP A 175 3.29 4.19 -24.18
CA ASP A 175 2.45 4.29 -25.37
C ASP A 175 1.95 5.71 -25.64
N CYS A 176 1.41 6.39 -24.62
CA CYS A 176 0.81 7.72 -24.75
C CYS A 176 1.54 8.83 -24.01
N HIS A 177 2.69 8.53 -23.40
CA HIS A 177 3.52 9.49 -22.68
C HIS A 177 2.89 10.16 -21.46
N TRP A 178 1.73 9.67 -21.00
CA TRP A 178 1.13 10.16 -19.75
C TRP A 178 2.01 9.84 -18.55
N HIS A 179 2.35 10.87 -17.81
CA HIS A 179 3.19 10.81 -16.61
C HIS A 179 2.34 10.80 -15.33
N ILE A 180 2.79 10.10 -14.29
CA ILE A 180 2.04 9.98 -13.02
C ILE A 180 1.73 11.33 -12.35
N GLU A 181 2.53 12.36 -12.61
CA GLU A 181 2.31 13.71 -12.07
C GLU A 181 1.21 14.51 -12.79
N GLU A 182 0.74 14.04 -13.94
CA GLU A 182 -0.43 14.61 -14.64
C GLU A 182 -1.76 14.17 -14.01
N TRP A 183 -1.70 13.27 -13.02
CA TRP A 183 -2.87 12.75 -12.33
C TRP A 183 -3.77 13.87 -11.80
N ASN A 184 -5.06 13.77 -12.13
CA ASN A 184 -6.09 14.63 -11.58
C ASN A 184 -7.44 13.89 -11.60
N LYS A 185 -8.46 14.47 -10.94
CA LYS A 185 -9.77 13.82 -10.83
C LYS A 185 -10.47 13.59 -12.18
N ALA A 186 -10.23 14.43 -13.18
CA ALA A 186 -10.82 14.29 -14.51
C ALA A 186 -10.08 13.23 -15.36
N ASP A 187 -8.82 12.95 -15.02
CA ASP A 187 -7.97 11.95 -15.66
C ASP A 187 -7.32 11.04 -14.59
N PRO A 188 -8.10 10.10 -14.00
CA PRO A 188 -7.66 9.29 -12.88
C PRO A 188 -6.81 8.09 -13.34
N ARG A 189 -5.99 8.27 -14.38
CA ARG A 189 -5.11 7.23 -14.90
C ARG A 189 -4.12 6.76 -13.83
N ILE A 190 -3.72 5.49 -13.87
CA ILE A 190 -2.66 4.93 -13.02
C ILE A 190 -1.65 4.19 -13.90
N LEU A 191 -0.44 3.96 -13.39
CA LEU A 191 0.57 3.16 -14.08
C LEU A 191 0.47 1.68 -13.68
N GLU A 192 0.34 0.83 -14.69
CA GLU A 192 0.34 -0.62 -14.61
C GLU A 192 1.56 -1.17 -15.35
N LEU A 193 2.05 -2.35 -14.97
CA LEU A 193 3.11 -3.04 -15.68
C LEU A 193 2.52 -4.12 -16.56
N HIS A 194 2.95 -4.13 -17.82
CA HIS A 194 2.48 -5.04 -18.85
C HIS A 194 3.61 -5.96 -19.28
N HIS A 195 3.32 -7.25 -19.44
CA HIS A 195 4.28 -8.20 -20.00
C HIS A 195 4.35 -8.07 -21.53
N ILE A 196 5.56 -7.91 -22.07
CA ILE A 196 5.79 -7.88 -23.52
C ILE A 196 5.55 -9.28 -24.11
N GLN A 197 6.22 -10.29 -23.53
CA GLN A 197 5.88 -11.69 -23.74
C GLN A 197 5.06 -12.18 -22.54
N HIS A 198 3.85 -12.67 -22.79
CA HIS A 198 2.95 -13.13 -21.74
C HIS A 198 3.54 -14.33 -20.97
N HIS A 199 3.18 -14.44 -19.69
CA HIS A 199 3.64 -15.51 -18.82
C HIS A 199 3.22 -16.91 -19.31
N VAL A 200 2.07 -17.01 -20.00
CA VAL A 200 1.60 -18.27 -20.61
C VAL A 200 2.57 -18.76 -21.69
N ASP A 201 3.29 -17.84 -22.33
CA ASP A 201 4.27 -18.12 -23.40
C ASP A 201 5.73 -18.15 -22.88
N GLY A 202 5.93 -18.28 -21.56
CA GLY A 202 7.25 -18.31 -20.93
C GLY A 202 7.84 -16.95 -20.57
N GLY A 203 7.03 -15.88 -20.65
CA GLY A 203 7.41 -14.53 -20.24
C GLY A 203 7.84 -14.45 -18.77
N ARG A 204 9.04 -13.92 -18.52
CA ARG A 204 9.60 -13.79 -17.16
C ARG A 204 9.21 -12.45 -16.54
N ASN A 205 9.15 -12.40 -15.22
CA ASN A 205 9.04 -11.17 -14.42
C ASN A 205 10.39 -10.42 -14.37
N THR A 206 10.92 -10.01 -15.52
CA THR A 206 12.18 -9.28 -15.64
C THR A 206 11.94 -7.88 -16.19
N ALA A 207 12.81 -6.93 -15.84
CA ALA A 207 12.65 -5.55 -16.30
C ALA A 207 12.55 -5.47 -17.83
N ASN A 208 13.33 -6.26 -18.56
CA ASN A 208 13.35 -6.25 -20.03
C ASN A 208 12.08 -6.84 -20.67
N ASN A 209 11.28 -7.61 -19.92
CA ASN A 209 10.02 -8.18 -20.41
C ASN A 209 8.79 -7.40 -19.92
N LEU A 210 9.00 -6.28 -19.25
CA LEU A 210 7.94 -5.46 -18.68
C LEU A 210 7.98 -4.05 -19.25
N LEU A 211 6.80 -3.48 -19.46
CA LEU A 211 6.59 -2.13 -19.94
C LEU A 211 5.64 -1.38 -19.00
N THR A 212 5.94 -0.12 -18.69
CA THR A 212 5.03 0.76 -17.95
C THR A 212 3.96 1.32 -18.89
N LEU A 213 2.68 1.11 -18.57
CA LEU A 213 1.55 1.64 -19.33
C LEU A 213 0.55 2.31 -18.39
N CYS A 214 -0.16 3.34 -18.86
CA CYS A 214 -1.36 3.77 -18.15
C CYS A 214 -2.45 2.71 -18.29
N ASN A 215 -3.37 2.61 -17.32
CA ASN A 215 -4.46 1.63 -17.35
C ASN A 215 -5.30 1.65 -18.66
N VAL A 216 -5.42 2.80 -19.32
CA VAL A 216 -6.13 2.93 -20.62
C VAL A 216 -5.35 2.29 -21.77
N CYS A 217 -4.05 2.56 -21.89
CA CYS A 217 -3.19 1.93 -22.89
C CYS A 217 -2.99 0.44 -22.59
N HIS A 218 -2.93 0.07 -21.32
CA HIS A 218 -2.85 -1.32 -20.87
C HIS A 218 -4.08 -2.12 -21.32
N ASP A 219 -5.29 -1.58 -21.14
CA ASP A 219 -6.52 -2.19 -21.66
C ASP A 219 -6.51 -2.28 -23.19
N SER A 220 -5.95 -1.29 -23.87
CA SER A 220 -5.84 -1.30 -25.34
C SER A 220 -4.92 -2.42 -25.83
N ARG A 221 -3.74 -2.56 -25.22
CA ARG A 221 -2.80 -3.66 -25.50
C ARG A 221 -3.45 -5.04 -25.31
N HIS A 222 -4.19 -5.25 -24.23
CA HIS A 222 -4.91 -6.52 -24.00
C HIS A 222 -6.06 -6.78 -24.97
N ARG A 223 -6.64 -5.73 -25.56
CA ARG A 223 -7.65 -5.90 -26.61
C ARG A 223 -7.01 -6.31 -27.94
N ASP A 224 -5.88 -5.71 -28.27
CA ASP A 224 -5.15 -5.94 -29.52
C ASP A 224 -4.37 -7.27 -29.51
N SER A 225 -4.03 -7.80 -28.33
CA SER A 225 -3.34 -9.08 -28.16
C SER A 225 -4.26 -10.29 -28.01
N LYS A 226 -5.58 -10.13 -28.22
CA LYS A 226 -6.49 -11.29 -28.32
C LYS A 226 -6.21 -12.06 -29.63
N PRO A 227 -6.17 -13.40 -29.59
CA PRO A 227 -6.05 -14.21 -30.81
C PRO A 227 -7.25 -14.02 -31.75
#